data_AF-A0AB38XXS6-F1
#
_entry.id   AF-A0AB38XXS6-F1
#
_cell.length_a   1.000
_cell.length_b   1.000
_cell.length_c   1.000
_cell.angle_alpha   90.00
_cell.angle_beta   90.00
_cell.angle_gamma   90.00
#
_symmetry.space_group_name_H-M   'P 1'
#
loop_
_entity.id
_entity.type
_entity.pdbx_description
1 polymer ?
#
loop_
_entity_poly.entity_id
_entity_poly.type
_entity_poly.pdbx_seq_one_letter_code
_entity_poly.pdbx_strand_id
1 'polypeptide(L)'
;MNASPAFAVQLNGLEEGEVSGGPATVPDEYVYDHQGDHMQPGDDAKLYKGRHDWCTSSPDQPGVDFRGPCARHDMCYDANPNAVPTVKSEGKMNRDEEFRSNLYANCNEKYATDPDSALDCRRTADGYVFAVEQNGGKSGDPKPPIFN
;
A
#
# COMPACT_ATOMS: atom_id res chain seq x y z
N MET A 1 1.03 8.35 -37.15
CA MET A 1 2.03 8.68 -36.12
C MET A 1 2.01 10.18 -35.93
N ASN A 2 1.51 10.67 -34.79
CA ASN A 2 2.02 11.82 -34.03
C ASN A 2 1.07 12.09 -32.84
N ALA A 3 1.70 12.46 -31.73
CA ALA A 3 1.23 12.36 -30.37
C ALA A 3 0.13 13.36 -29.99
N SER A 4 -0.73 12.95 -29.06
CA SER A 4 -1.59 13.87 -28.30
C SER A 4 -0.84 14.36 -27.07
N PRO A 5 -0.98 15.65 -26.71
CA PRO A 5 -0.08 16.33 -25.77
C PRO A 5 -0.38 15.99 -24.32
N ALA A 6 0.69 16.02 -23.53
CA ALA A 6 0.70 16.01 -22.08
C ALA A 6 -0.23 17.09 -21.51
N PHE A 7 -1.09 16.68 -20.58
CA PHE A 7 -1.87 17.60 -19.77
C PHE A 7 -0.94 18.16 -18.68
N ALA A 8 -0.31 19.29 -18.99
CA ALA A 8 0.42 20.09 -18.01
C ALA A 8 -0.58 20.82 -17.11
N VAL A 9 -0.73 20.36 -15.87
CA VAL A 9 -1.30 21.18 -14.79
C VAL A 9 -0.13 21.66 -13.94
N GLN A 10 0.17 22.94 -14.10
CA GLN A 10 1.09 23.69 -13.25
C GLN A 10 0.36 24.01 -11.95
N LEU A 11 0.67 23.33 -10.85
CA LEU A 11 0.34 23.79 -9.49
C LEU A 11 1.65 24.00 -8.73
N ASN A 12 1.83 25.24 -8.29
CA ASN A 12 3.00 25.75 -7.62
C ASN A 12 3.07 25.21 -6.17
N GLY A 13 4.24 24.71 -5.76
CA GLY A 13 4.77 24.99 -4.42
C GLY A 13 4.45 24.04 -3.27
N LEU A 14 4.51 22.72 -3.47
CA LEU A 14 4.73 21.76 -2.38
C LEU A 14 5.79 20.76 -2.83
N GLU A 15 6.81 20.55 -1.99
CA GLU A 15 7.97 19.69 -2.24
C GLU A 15 7.56 18.32 -2.79
N GLU A 16 8.21 17.96 -3.90
CA GLU A 16 7.98 16.74 -4.66
C GLU A 16 8.42 15.53 -3.84
N GLY A 17 7.53 15.00 -3.00
CA GLY A 17 7.55 13.59 -2.68
C GLY A 17 7.29 12.85 -3.98
N GLU A 18 8.34 12.29 -4.59
CA GLU A 18 8.23 11.45 -5.77
C GLU A 18 7.10 10.44 -5.57
N VAL A 19 6.01 10.60 -6.34
CA VAL A 19 5.15 9.46 -6.64
C VAL A 19 6.02 8.54 -7.47
N SER A 20 6.75 7.65 -6.79
CA SER A 20 7.72 6.78 -7.41
C SER A 20 6.97 5.85 -8.36
N GLY A 21 7.00 6.17 -9.66
CA GLY A 21 6.43 5.33 -10.73
C GLY A 21 7.19 4.01 -10.96
N GLY A 22 8.05 3.64 -10.02
CA GLY A 22 8.80 2.39 -9.99
C GLY A 22 8.22 1.41 -8.98
N PRO A 23 8.68 0.14 -9.01
CA PRO A 23 8.29 -0.85 -8.03
C PRO A 23 8.57 -0.35 -6.60
N ALA A 24 7.58 -0.45 -5.72
CA ALA A 24 7.76 -0.12 -4.32
C ALA A 24 8.55 -1.23 -3.63
N THR A 25 9.67 -0.83 -3.03
CA THR A 25 10.44 -1.64 -2.07
C THR A 25 10.09 -1.24 -0.64
N VAL A 26 10.47 -2.09 0.31
CA VAL A 26 10.36 -1.74 1.74
C VAL A 26 11.28 -0.54 2.01
N PRO A 27 10.78 0.58 2.54
CA PRO A 27 11.63 1.71 2.92
C PRO A 27 12.63 1.32 4.01
N ASP A 28 13.83 1.91 4.00
CA ASP A 28 14.87 1.59 4.99
C ASP A 28 14.47 1.97 6.42
N GLU A 29 13.61 2.98 6.56
CA GLU A 29 13.05 3.41 7.83
C GLU A 29 11.85 2.57 8.33
N TYR A 30 11.34 1.63 7.53
CA TYR A 30 10.26 0.75 7.97
C TYR A 30 10.79 -0.26 9.00
N VAL A 31 10.23 -0.24 10.20
CA VAL A 31 10.52 -1.22 11.24
C VAL A 31 9.45 -2.30 11.19
N TYR A 32 9.83 -3.51 10.82
CA TYR A 32 8.98 -4.69 11.02
C TYR A 32 9.02 -5.12 12.48
N ASP A 33 7.87 -5.09 13.15
CA ASP A 33 7.70 -5.33 14.57
C ASP A 33 6.29 -5.87 14.90
N HIS A 34 5.94 -7.01 14.29
CA HIS A 34 4.64 -7.64 14.53
C HIS A 34 4.43 -8.08 16.00
N GLN A 35 5.52 -8.24 16.77
CA GLN A 35 5.45 -8.56 18.19
C GLN A 35 5.15 -7.34 19.07
N GLY A 36 5.47 -6.13 18.60
CA GLY A 36 5.28 -4.89 19.34
C GLY A 36 6.41 -4.61 20.35
N ASP A 37 7.62 -5.09 20.08
CA ASP A 37 8.78 -4.98 20.97
C ASP A 37 9.31 -3.54 21.07
N HIS A 38 9.00 -2.67 20.10
CA HIS A 38 9.42 -1.26 20.04
C HIS A 38 8.26 -0.26 20.24
N MET A 39 7.07 -0.75 20.58
CA MET A 39 5.89 0.08 20.83
C MET A 39 6.13 1.07 21.98
N GLN A 40 5.67 2.32 21.82
CA GLN A 40 5.85 3.36 22.83
C GLN A 40 4.71 3.34 23.87
N PRO A 41 4.94 3.83 25.11
CA PRO A 41 3.88 3.95 26.10
C PRO A 41 2.77 4.89 25.63
N GLY A 42 1.55 4.36 25.49
CA GLY A 42 0.36 5.12 25.06
C GLY A 42 -0.16 4.74 23.67
N ASP A 43 0.58 3.93 22.92
CA ASP A 43 0.13 3.40 21.63
C ASP A 43 -0.99 2.36 21.82
N ASP A 44 -1.92 2.31 20.86
CA ASP A 44 -2.84 1.17 20.77
C ASP A 44 -2.09 -0.04 20.20
N ALA A 45 -1.90 -1.06 21.04
CA ALA A 45 -1.12 -2.24 20.70
C ALA A 45 -1.64 -3.04 19.51
N LYS A 46 -2.94 -2.94 19.18
CA LYS A 46 -3.49 -3.62 18.01
C LYS A 46 -3.20 -2.83 16.75
N LEU A 47 -3.36 -1.51 16.80
CA LEU A 47 -3.07 -0.63 15.67
C LEU A 47 -1.57 -0.60 15.36
N TYR A 48 -0.70 -0.54 16.37
CA TYR A 48 0.75 -0.57 16.17
C TYR A 48 1.16 -1.85 15.43
N LYS A 49 0.79 -3.02 15.94
CA LYS A 49 1.19 -4.30 15.34
C LYS A 49 0.73 -4.43 13.90
N GLY A 50 -0.52 -4.04 13.62
CA GLY A 50 -1.08 -4.04 12.27
C GLY A 50 -0.53 -2.97 11.32
N ARG A 51 0.44 -2.15 11.74
CA ARG A 51 1.19 -1.21 10.89
C ARG A 51 2.68 -1.56 10.83
N HIS A 52 3.08 -2.63 11.52
CA HIS A 52 4.46 -3.08 11.58
C HIS A 52 4.57 -4.57 11.26
N ASP A 53 3.63 -5.10 10.46
CA ASP A 53 3.51 -6.52 10.13
C ASP A 53 3.43 -6.83 8.62
N TRP A 54 3.92 -5.91 7.79
CA TRP A 54 3.82 -5.93 6.32
C TRP A 54 2.36 -5.93 5.84
N CYS A 55 1.91 -6.99 5.17
CA CYS A 55 0.57 -7.03 4.59
C CYS A 55 -0.46 -7.59 5.58
N THR A 56 -0.46 -7.16 6.85
CA THR A 56 -1.34 -7.55 8.00
C THR A 56 -2.18 -8.81 7.83
N SER A 57 -3.27 -8.75 7.05
CA SER A 57 -4.19 -9.87 6.85
C SER A 57 -3.98 -10.63 5.52
N SER A 58 -3.30 -10.05 4.54
CA SER A 58 -3.07 -10.57 3.20
C SER A 58 -1.72 -11.28 3.04
N PRO A 59 -1.51 -12.12 2.01
CA PRO A 59 -0.19 -12.72 1.78
C PRO A 59 0.89 -11.65 1.54
N ASP A 60 2.13 -11.83 2.00
CA ASP A 60 3.21 -10.90 1.65
C ASP A 60 3.67 -11.07 0.19
N GLN A 61 3.52 -12.29 -0.34
CA GLN A 61 3.98 -12.65 -1.67
C GLN A 61 2.98 -13.57 -2.39
N PRO A 62 1.86 -13.05 -2.94
CA PRO A 62 0.90 -13.85 -3.70
C PRO A 62 1.41 -14.27 -5.10
N GLY A 63 2.69 -14.12 -5.39
CA GLY A 63 3.31 -14.30 -6.72
C GLY A 63 4.25 -13.15 -7.12
N VAL A 64 4.09 -12.01 -6.46
CA VAL A 64 4.93 -10.81 -6.52
C VAL A 64 5.18 -10.33 -5.09
N ASP A 65 6.30 -9.66 -4.82
CA ASP A 65 6.57 -9.13 -3.48
C ASP A 65 5.74 -7.86 -3.23
N PHE A 66 4.82 -7.91 -2.26
CA PHE A 66 4.00 -6.77 -1.86
C PHE A 66 4.40 -6.16 -0.52
N ARG A 67 5.47 -6.65 0.12
CA ARG A 67 5.94 -6.09 1.40
C ARG A 67 6.31 -4.62 1.29
N GLY A 68 6.92 -4.21 0.17
CA GLY A 68 7.25 -2.80 -0.09
C GLY A 68 6.03 -1.88 -0.14
N PRO A 69 5.04 -2.16 -1.02
CA PRO A 69 3.77 -1.45 -1.04
C PRO A 69 3.07 -1.42 0.32
N CYS A 70 2.98 -2.55 1.02
CA CYS A 70 2.32 -2.63 2.32
C CYS A 70 3.06 -1.82 3.39
N ALA A 71 4.38 -1.93 3.49
CA ALA A 71 5.20 -1.14 4.41
C ALA A 71 5.03 0.38 4.22
N ARG A 72 4.97 0.84 2.97
CA ARG A 72 4.70 2.26 2.66
C ARG A 72 3.29 2.68 3.11
N HIS A 73 2.31 1.82 2.90
CA HIS A 73 0.92 2.08 3.31
C HIS A 73 0.79 2.16 4.84
N ASP A 74 1.44 1.25 5.55
CA ASP A 74 1.54 1.24 7.01
C ASP A 74 2.16 2.53 7.57
N MET A 75 3.32 2.92 7.06
CA MET A 75 4.01 4.14 7.49
C MET A 75 3.17 5.40 7.29
N CYS A 76 2.30 5.41 6.28
CA CYS A 76 1.36 6.51 6.08
C CYS A 76 0.33 6.60 7.23
N TYR A 77 -0.09 5.48 7.79
CA TYR A 77 -0.96 5.46 8.97
C TYR A 77 -0.22 5.84 10.25
N ASP A 78 1.07 5.51 10.38
CA ASP A 78 1.89 5.94 11.52
C ASP A 78 2.15 7.45 11.51
N ALA A 79 2.44 8.02 10.35
CA ALA A 79 2.62 9.46 10.20
C ALA A 79 1.33 10.27 10.48
N ASN A 80 0.17 9.61 10.44
CA ASN A 80 -1.12 10.25 10.74
C ASN A 80 -2.00 9.35 11.61
N PRO A 81 -1.77 9.30 12.94
CA PRO A 81 -2.54 8.45 13.84
C PRO A 81 -4.02 8.84 13.94
N ASN A 82 -4.37 10.08 13.54
CA ASN A 82 -5.75 10.56 13.43
C ASN A 82 -6.41 10.19 12.09
N ALA A 83 -5.67 9.67 11.11
CA ALA A 83 -6.25 8.97 9.97
C ALA A 83 -6.86 7.68 10.50
N VAL A 84 -8.07 7.80 11.02
CA VAL A 84 -8.85 6.66 11.48
C VAL A 84 -8.98 5.74 10.27
N PRO A 85 -8.51 4.48 10.37
CA PRO A 85 -8.49 3.58 9.22
C PRO A 85 -9.88 3.29 8.63
N THR A 86 -10.95 3.64 9.36
CA THR A 86 -12.36 3.50 8.96
C THR A 86 -12.98 4.78 8.38
N VAL A 87 -12.29 5.93 8.43
CA VAL A 87 -12.84 7.22 7.97
C VAL A 87 -12.36 7.50 6.55
N LYS A 88 -13.30 7.42 5.59
CA LYS A 88 -13.10 7.93 4.23
C LYS A 88 -12.87 9.44 4.30
N SER A 89 -11.61 9.85 4.33
CA SER A 89 -11.15 11.24 4.23
C SER A 89 -10.38 11.40 2.92
N GLU A 90 -10.31 12.62 2.38
CA GLU A 90 -9.52 12.92 1.16
C GLU A 90 -8.06 12.47 1.31
N GLY A 91 -7.49 12.64 2.51
CA GLY A 91 -6.14 12.14 2.83
C GLY A 91 -6.02 10.61 2.79
N LYS A 92 -7.04 9.85 3.22
CA LYS A 92 -7.04 8.38 3.15
C LYS A 92 -7.16 7.89 1.70
N MET A 93 -8.02 8.51 0.89
CA MET A 93 -8.21 8.13 -0.51
C MET A 93 -6.90 8.27 -1.31
N ASN A 94 -6.17 9.36 -1.11
CA ASN A 94 -4.87 9.55 -1.77
C ASN A 94 -3.84 8.48 -1.40
N ARG A 95 -3.86 7.97 -0.15
CA ARG A 95 -2.93 6.91 0.31
C ARG A 95 -3.31 5.52 -0.18
N ASP A 96 -4.61 5.22 -0.24
CA ASP A 96 -5.08 3.95 -0.82
C ASP A 96 -4.85 3.91 -2.35
N GLU A 97 -4.92 5.07 -3.02
CA GLU A 97 -4.54 5.22 -4.43
C GLU A 97 -3.03 5.05 -4.65
N GLU A 98 -2.19 5.64 -3.79
CA GLU A 98 -0.73 5.45 -3.79
C GLU A 98 -0.38 3.97 -3.58
N PHE A 99 -1.06 3.31 -2.62
CA PHE A 99 -0.92 1.87 -2.38
C PHE A 99 -1.27 1.04 -3.61
N ARG A 100 -2.41 1.32 -4.25
CA ARG A 100 -2.81 0.67 -5.52
C ARG A 100 -1.73 0.82 -6.59
N SER A 101 -1.23 2.04 -6.77
CA SER A 101 -0.18 2.34 -7.76
C SER A 101 1.10 1.54 -7.49
N ASN A 102 1.53 1.47 -6.23
CA ASN A 102 2.73 0.74 -5.81
C ASN A 102 2.60 -0.77 -6.04
N LEU A 103 1.44 -1.36 -5.71
CA LEU A 103 1.17 -2.77 -6.01
C LEU A 103 1.23 -3.05 -7.52
N TYR A 104 0.63 -2.15 -8.32
CA TYR A 104 0.62 -2.29 -9.78
C TYR A 104 2.02 -2.15 -10.37
N ALA A 105 2.86 -1.27 -9.83
CA ALA A 105 4.24 -1.12 -10.26
C ALA A 105 5.02 -2.43 -10.08
N ASN A 106 4.88 -3.08 -8.93
CA ASN A 106 5.51 -4.38 -8.67
C ASN A 106 5.00 -5.46 -9.61
N CYS A 107 3.69 -5.48 -9.90
CA CYS A 107 3.12 -6.38 -10.90
C CYS A 107 3.69 -6.16 -12.31
N ASN A 108 3.75 -4.90 -12.76
CA ASN A 108 4.21 -4.56 -14.10
C ASN A 108 5.71 -4.84 -14.27
N GLU A 109 6.52 -4.65 -13.23
CA GLU A 109 7.94 -4.99 -13.27
C GLU A 109 8.14 -6.50 -13.33
N LYS A 110 7.50 -7.25 -12.42
CA LYS A 110 7.63 -8.71 -12.34
C LYS A 110 7.23 -9.40 -13.63
N TYR A 111 6.18 -8.90 -14.28
CA TYR A 111 5.59 -9.47 -15.48
C TYR A 111 5.75 -8.55 -16.70
N ALA A 112 6.88 -7.83 -16.79
CA ALA A 112 7.13 -6.86 -17.87
C ALA A 112 7.03 -7.46 -19.29
N THR A 113 7.28 -8.76 -19.43
CA THR A 113 7.21 -9.50 -20.70
C THR A 113 5.96 -10.37 -20.84
N ASP A 114 5.07 -10.37 -19.84
CA ASP A 114 3.86 -11.20 -19.80
C ASP A 114 2.64 -10.36 -19.35
N PRO A 115 1.96 -9.70 -20.30
CA PRO A 115 0.84 -8.82 -20.02
C PRO A 115 -0.35 -9.51 -19.34
N ASP A 116 -0.57 -10.80 -19.61
CA ASP A 116 -1.68 -11.56 -19.02
C ASP A 116 -1.41 -11.81 -17.53
N SER A 117 -0.19 -12.24 -17.19
CA SER A 117 0.22 -12.36 -15.78
C SER A 117 0.27 -11.00 -15.06
N ALA A 118 0.66 -9.92 -15.74
CA ALA A 118 0.58 -8.57 -15.19
C ALA A 118 -0.86 -8.16 -14.86
N LEU A 119 -1.82 -8.48 -15.74
CA LEU A 119 -3.24 -8.20 -15.51
C LEU A 119 -3.79 -9.00 -14.32
N ASP A 120 -3.46 -10.28 -14.23
CA ASP A 120 -3.90 -11.15 -13.13
C ASP A 120 -3.33 -10.69 -11.77
N CYS A 121 -2.04 -10.32 -11.76
CA CYS A 121 -1.40 -9.71 -10.61
C CYS A 121 -2.11 -8.42 -10.17
N ARG A 122 -2.52 -7.55 -11.10
CA ARG A 122 -3.27 -6.33 -10.76
C ARG A 122 -4.65 -6.63 -10.18
N ARG A 123 -5.32 -7.69 -10.63
CA ARG A 123 -6.59 -8.14 -10.01
C ARG A 123 -6.38 -8.60 -8.57
N THR A 124 -5.26 -9.29 -8.32
CA THR A 124 -4.85 -9.64 -6.95
C THR A 124 -4.60 -8.36 -6.13
N ALA A 125 -3.89 -7.39 -6.69
CA ALA A 125 -3.65 -6.10 -6.04
C ALA A 125 -4.96 -5.34 -5.71
N ASP A 126 -5.97 -5.39 -6.58
CA ASP A 126 -7.28 -4.80 -6.29
C ASP A 126 -7.94 -5.43 -5.06
N GLY A 127 -7.72 -6.73 -4.83
CA GLY A 127 -8.16 -7.42 -3.62
C GLY A 127 -7.52 -6.86 -2.34
N TYR A 128 -6.26 -6.43 -2.40
CA TYR A 128 -5.55 -5.81 -1.27
C TYR A 128 -6.12 -4.42 -0.99
N VAL A 129 -6.31 -3.62 -2.04
CA VAL A 129 -6.87 -2.28 -1.90
C VAL A 129 -8.30 -2.33 -1.37
N PHE A 130 -9.11 -3.27 -1.87
CA PHE A 130 -10.45 -3.49 -1.36
C PHE A 130 -10.48 -3.90 0.12
N ALA A 131 -9.52 -4.72 0.55
CA ALA A 131 -9.40 -5.12 1.95
C ALA A 131 -9.10 -3.92 2.85
N VAL A 132 -8.19 -3.01 2.45
CA VAL A 132 -7.88 -1.80 3.26
C VAL A 132 -8.97 -0.73 3.21
N GLU A 133 -9.72 -0.65 2.11
CA GLU A 133 -10.88 0.25 1.98
C GLU A 133 -12.05 -0.18 2.89
N GLN A 134 -12.23 -1.49 3.15
CA GLN A 134 -13.29 -2.02 4.00
C GLN A 134 -12.89 -2.31 5.46
N ASN A 135 -11.66 -2.77 5.66
CA ASN A 135 -11.19 -3.32 6.94
C ASN A 135 -10.02 -2.55 7.54
N GLY A 136 -9.60 -1.43 6.93
CA GLY A 136 -8.63 -0.54 7.56
C GLY A 136 -9.02 -0.32 9.02
N GLY A 137 -8.16 -0.75 9.96
CA GLY A 137 -8.35 -0.59 11.41
C GLY A 137 -9.12 -1.68 12.14
N LYS A 138 -9.48 -2.79 11.47
CA LYS A 138 -9.98 -4.00 12.13
C LYS A 138 -8.93 -5.10 12.02
N SER A 139 -7.92 -5.05 12.88
CA SER A 139 -7.01 -6.17 13.09
C SER A 139 -7.79 -7.35 13.70
N GLY A 140 -8.02 -8.42 12.92
CA GLY A 140 -8.66 -9.64 13.39
C GLY A 140 -9.49 -10.44 12.38
N ASP A 141 -9.77 -9.92 11.18
CA ASP A 141 -10.56 -10.66 10.18
C ASP A 141 -9.69 -11.60 9.32
N PRO A 142 -10.21 -12.79 8.96
CA PRO A 142 -9.46 -13.81 8.24
C PRO A 142 -9.04 -13.34 6.84
N LYS A 143 -7.83 -13.78 6.47
CA LYS A 143 -7.16 -13.56 5.18
C LYS A 143 -8.15 -13.75 4.01
N PRO A 144 -8.33 -12.75 3.12
CA PRO A 144 -9.16 -12.93 1.95
C PRO A 144 -8.56 -14.05 1.09
N PRO A 145 -9.39 -14.89 0.45
CA PRO A 145 -8.91 -15.97 -0.39
C PRO A 145 -8.09 -15.41 -1.55
N ILE A 146 -6.98 -16.07 -1.87
CA ILE A 146 -6.26 -15.85 -3.12
C ILE A 146 -7.19 -16.33 -4.24
N PHE A 147 -7.67 -15.43 -5.07
CA PHE A 147 -8.40 -15.79 -6.28
C PHE A 147 -7.36 -16.20 -7.33
N ASN A 148 -7.42 -17.48 -7.70
CA ASN A 148 -6.53 -18.16 -8.63
C ASN A 148 -7.29 -18.49 -9.93
#